data_AF-A0A2A2LSY2-F1
#
_entry.id   AF-A0A2A2LSY2-F1
#
_cell.length_a   1.000
_cell.length_b   1.000
_cell.length_c   1.000
_cell.angle_alpha   90.00
_cell.angle_beta   90.00
_cell.angle_gamma   90.00
#
_symmetry.space_group_name_H-M   'P 1'
#
loop_
_entity.id
_entity.type
_entity.pdbx_description
1 polymer ?
#
loop_
_entity_poly.entity_id
_entity_poly.type
_entity_poly.pdbx_seq_one_letter_code
_entity_poly.pdbx_strand_id
1 'polypeptide(L)'
;MLRREYPNKGVTIQSISPALVCSNLSKKKRPSFFIPDADTFARSAIATIGLTEKTSGYIGHQIQTDMAKLVPSVLGDFFLDRKVWEIRRAALRRKAREAKGK
;
A
#
# COMPACT_ATOMS: atom_id res chain seq x y z
N MET A 1 -5.43 -16.79 -6.49
CA MET A 1 -5.03 -17.94 -7.32
C MET A 1 -4.36 -19.00 -6.45
N LEU A 2 -3.19 -18.74 -5.88
CA LEU A 2 -2.46 -19.69 -5.03
C LEU A 2 -3.30 -20.34 -3.90
N ARG A 3 -4.03 -19.57 -3.09
CA ARG A 3 -4.87 -20.16 -2.03
C ARG A 3 -5.92 -21.16 -2.54
N ARG A 4 -6.48 -20.90 -3.72
CA ARG A 4 -7.49 -21.78 -4.34
C ARG A 4 -6.87 -23.06 -4.87
N GLU A 5 -5.58 -23.04 -5.22
CA GLU A 5 -4.84 -24.20 -5.75
C GLU A 5 -4.34 -25.14 -4.65
N TYR A 6 -4.10 -24.64 -3.44
CA TYR A 6 -3.48 -25.40 -2.34
C TYR A 6 -4.34 -25.52 -1.05
N PRO A 7 -5.68 -25.70 -1.10
CA PRO A 7 -6.51 -25.68 0.11
C PRO A 7 -6.23 -26.85 1.07
N ASN A 8 -5.84 -28.02 0.56
CA ASN A 8 -5.68 -29.26 1.35
C ASN A 8 -4.20 -29.64 1.56
N LYS A 9 -3.30 -28.68 1.43
CA LYS A 9 -1.83 -28.92 1.48
C LYS A 9 -1.20 -28.53 2.82
N GLY A 10 -2.03 -28.24 3.83
CA GLY A 10 -1.56 -27.88 5.18
C GLY A 10 -0.83 -26.54 5.27
N VAL A 11 -0.95 -25.68 4.24
CA VAL A 11 -0.30 -24.37 4.18
C VAL A 11 -1.32 -23.24 4.25
N THR A 12 -1.09 -22.28 5.12
CA THR A 12 -1.91 -21.06 5.20
C THR A 12 -1.37 -20.02 4.24
N ILE A 13 -2.19 -19.61 3.28
CA ILE A 13 -1.85 -18.54 2.32
C ILE A 13 -2.71 -17.31 2.66
N GLN A 14 -2.04 -16.20 2.95
CA GLN A 14 -2.67 -14.90 3.20
C GLN A 14 -2.05 -13.85 2.25
N SER A 15 -2.89 -12.97 1.72
CA SER A 15 -2.46 -11.83 0.91
C SER A 15 -2.53 -10.55 1.73
N ILE A 16 -1.42 -9.82 1.79
CA ILE A 16 -1.36 -8.48 2.40
C ILE A 16 -1.24 -7.45 1.29
N SER A 17 -2.10 -6.43 1.32
CA SER A 17 -2.12 -5.33 0.34
C SER A 17 -2.07 -4.00 1.09
N PRO A 18 -0.87 -3.56 1.51
CA PRO A 18 -0.72 -2.36 2.31
C PRO A 18 -0.83 -1.08 1.47
N ALA A 19 -1.24 0.01 2.13
CA ALA A 19 -1.04 1.35 1.59
C ALA A 19 0.38 1.86 1.92
N LEU A 20 0.59 3.18 1.85
CA LEU A 20 1.91 3.77 1.97
C LEU A 20 2.48 3.63 3.40
N VAL A 21 3.66 3.05 3.53
CA VAL A 21 4.40 2.95 4.80
C VAL A 21 5.55 3.95 4.81
N CYS A 22 5.81 4.60 5.94
CA CYS A 22 6.96 5.46 6.14
C CYS A 22 8.22 4.59 6.32
N SER A 23 8.97 4.41 5.24
CA SER A 23 10.16 3.57 5.18
C SER A 23 11.24 4.23 4.32
N ASN A 24 12.46 3.69 4.36
CA ASN A 24 13.60 4.19 3.56
C ASN A 24 13.29 4.22 2.05
N LEU A 25 12.39 3.34 1.58
CA LEU A 25 12.00 3.26 0.17
C LEU A 25 10.97 4.32 -0.23
N SER A 26 10.03 4.65 0.66
CA SER A 26 8.89 5.51 0.32
C SER A 26 9.23 7.00 0.30
N LYS A 27 10.43 7.38 0.77
CA LYS A 27 10.89 8.77 0.90
C LYS A 27 9.95 9.65 1.74
N LYS A 28 9.04 9.03 2.50
CA LYS A 28 8.24 9.70 3.52
C LYS A 28 9.09 9.83 4.79
N LYS A 29 9.07 11.00 5.41
CA LYS A 29 9.91 11.33 6.56
C LYS A 29 9.16 11.33 7.89
N ARG A 30 7.82 11.40 7.85
CA ARG A 30 6.98 11.53 9.04
C ARG A 30 5.87 10.49 8.99
N PRO A 31 5.78 9.61 9.99
CA PRO A 31 4.66 8.69 10.10
C PRO A 31 3.38 9.45 10.49
N SER A 32 2.24 8.83 10.24
CA SER A 32 0.92 9.28 10.68
C SER A 32 -0.01 8.08 10.84
N PHE A 33 -1.23 8.30 11.34
CA PHE A 33 -2.22 7.23 11.51
C PHE A 33 -2.54 6.46 10.21
N PHE A 34 -2.43 7.09 9.04
CA PHE A 34 -2.67 6.44 7.75
C PHE A 34 -1.38 6.05 7.02
N ILE A 35 -0.21 6.40 7.58
CA ILE A 35 1.12 6.12 7.02
C ILE A 35 2.01 5.71 8.20
N PRO A 36 1.86 4.49 8.73
CA PRO A 36 2.65 4.02 9.86
C PRO A 36 4.15 3.96 9.49
N ASP A 37 5.03 4.00 10.48
CA ASP A 37 6.44 3.64 10.29
C ASP A 37 6.60 2.13 10.01
N ALA A 38 7.77 1.76 9.50
CA ALA A 38 8.05 0.39 9.08
C ALA A 38 7.91 -0.63 10.22
N ASP A 39 8.37 -0.30 11.43
CA ASP A 39 8.35 -1.23 12.58
C ASP A 39 6.92 -1.42 13.10
N THR A 40 6.16 -0.32 13.20
CA THR A 40 4.75 -0.37 13.58
C THR A 40 3.92 -1.14 12.57
N PHE A 41 4.15 -0.92 11.27
CA PHE A 41 3.49 -1.67 10.22
C PHE A 41 3.83 -3.17 10.30
N ALA A 42 5.12 -3.53 10.45
CA ALA A 42 5.54 -4.92 10.53
C ALA A 42 4.92 -5.66 11.72
N ARG A 43 4.92 -5.04 12.91
CA ARG A 43 4.26 -5.59 14.11
C ARG A 43 2.77 -5.83 13.88
N SER A 44 2.07 -4.84 13.32
CA SER A 44 0.65 -4.96 13.01
C SER A 44 0.38 -6.05 11.97
N ALA A 45 1.16 -6.10 10.89
CA ALA A 45 0.97 -7.06 9.80
C ALA A 45 1.16 -8.50 10.28
N ILE A 46 2.20 -8.77 11.09
CA ILE A 46 2.45 -10.09 11.68
C ILE A 46 1.28 -10.52 12.57
N ALA A 47 0.73 -9.60 13.37
CA ALA A 47 -0.43 -9.89 14.21
C ALA A 47 -1.69 -10.29 13.42
N THR A 48 -1.73 -10.05 12.10
CA THR A 48 -2.86 -10.46 11.24
C THR A 48 -2.72 -11.86 10.64
N ILE A 49 -1.58 -12.52 10.82
CA ILE A 49 -1.32 -13.84 10.22
C ILE A 49 -2.35 -14.85 10.70
N GLY A 50 -2.98 -15.54 9.75
CA GLY A 50 -3.99 -16.58 10.02
C GLY A 50 -5.39 -16.07 10.38
N LEU A 51 -5.58 -14.76 10.58
CA LEU A 51 -6.88 -14.20 10.97
C LEU A 51 -7.84 -13.99 9.78
N THR A 52 -7.29 -13.73 8.60
CA THR A 52 -8.08 -13.45 7.39
C THR A 52 -7.29 -13.83 6.14
N GLU A 53 -7.98 -14.13 5.04
CA GLU A 53 -7.35 -14.47 3.77
C GLU A 53 -6.70 -13.27 3.08
N LYS A 54 -7.30 -12.08 3.26
CA LYS A 54 -6.85 -10.82 2.64
C LYS A 54 -6.95 -9.70 3.67
N THR A 55 -5.90 -8.91 3.79
CA THR A 55 -5.85 -7.78 4.72
C THR A 55 -4.92 -6.69 4.19
N SER A 56 -5.11 -5.46 4.66
CA SER A 56 -4.13 -4.39 4.48
C SER A 56 -2.96 -4.45 5.48
N GLY A 57 -3.05 -5.33 6.50
CA GLY A 57 -2.02 -5.54 7.53
C GLY A 57 -1.97 -4.46 8.61
N TYR A 58 -2.73 -3.37 8.47
CA TYR A 58 -2.75 -2.26 9.43
C TYR A 58 -4.11 -1.55 9.43
N ILE A 59 -4.64 -1.23 10.61
CA ILE A 59 -6.01 -0.71 10.75
C ILE A 59 -6.25 0.59 9.98
N GLY A 60 -5.29 1.52 9.97
CA GLY A 60 -5.40 2.76 9.20
C GLY A 60 -5.51 2.49 7.69
N HIS A 61 -4.74 1.54 7.17
CA HIS A 61 -4.84 1.12 5.77
C HIS A 61 -6.14 0.38 5.46
N GLN A 62 -6.68 -0.36 6.44
CA GLN A 62 -7.94 -1.08 6.28
C GLN A 62 -9.09 -0.11 6.09
N ILE A 63 -9.14 0.94 6.93
CA ILE A 63 -10.09 2.04 6.80
C ILE A 63 -9.99 2.69 5.41
N GLN A 64 -8.77 3.00 4.93
CA GLN A 64 -8.58 3.55 3.58
C GLN A 64 -9.12 2.63 2.48
N THR A 65 -8.83 1.33 2.60
CA THR A 65 -9.26 0.31 1.65
C THR A 65 -10.78 0.20 1.60
N ASP A 66 -11.41 0.17 2.77
CA ASP A 66 -12.86 0.02 2.86
C ASP A 66 -13.59 1.30 2.45
N MET A 67 -13.07 2.48 2.77
CA MET A 67 -13.56 3.75 2.22
C MET A 67 -13.44 3.79 0.68
N ALA A 68 -12.33 3.31 0.12
CA ALA A 68 -12.15 3.30 -1.34
C ALA A 68 -13.17 2.40 -2.05
N LYS A 69 -13.62 1.31 -1.41
CA LYS A 69 -14.68 0.44 -1.96
C LYS A 69 -16.06 1.10 -2.01
N LEU A 70 -16.30 2.13 -1.19
CA LEU A 70 -17.55 2.88 -1.20
C LEU A 70 -17.61 3.92 -2.32
N VAL A 71 -16.47 4.25 -2.93
CA VAL A 71 -16.39 5.22 -4.03
C VAL A 71 -16.68 4.49 -5.35
N PRO A 72 -17.57 5.03 -6.22
CA PRO A 72 -17.79 4.48 -7.55
C PRO A 72 -16.48 4.36 -8.34
N SER A 73 -16.26 3.23 -9.02
CA SER A 73 -14.99 2.92 -9.68
C SER A 73 -14.52 4.00 -10.65
N VAL A 74 -15.42 4.51 -11.50
CA VAL A 74 -15.11 5.59 -12.47
C VAL A 74 -14.51 6.82 -11.78
N LEU A 75 -15.08 7.18 -10.62
CA LEU A 75 -14.62 8.33 -9.85
C LEU A 75 -13.30 8.03 -9.13
N GLY A 76 -13.20 6.84 -8.52
CA GLY A 76 -12.00 6.37 -7.85
C GLY A 76 -10.79 6.29 -8.80
N ASP A 77 -10.98 5.70 -9.97
CA ASP A 77 -9.97 5.55 -11.02
C ASP A 77 -9.50 6.91 -11.52
N PHE A 78 -10.42 7.84 -11.78
CA PHE A 78 -10.08 9.21 -12.17
C PHE A 78 -9.20 9.91 -11.13
N PHE A 79 -9.54 9.81 -9.84
CA PHE A 79 -8.75 10.42 -8.77
C PHE A 79 -7.38 9.74 -8.59
N LEU A 80 -7.35 8.40 -8.66
CA LEU A 80 -6.13 7.62 -8.53
C LEU A 80 -5.17 7.92 -9.69
N ASP A 81 -5.65 7.87 -10.92
CA ASP A 81 -4.85 8.18 -12.11
C ASP A 81 -4.27 9.58 -12.02
N ARG A 82 -5.07 10.56 -11.62
CA ARG A 82 -4.58 11.94 -11.43
C ARG A 82 -3.44 11.99 -10.42
N LYS A 83 -3.55 11.30 -9.28
CA LYS A 83 -2.48 11.24 -8.28
C LYS A 83 -1.23 10.52 -8.78
N VAL A 84 -1.39 9.39 -9.46
CA VAL A 84 -0.27 8.64 -10.04
C VAL A 84 0.47 9.49 -11.07
N TRP A 85 -0.26 10.21 -11.92
CA TRP A 85 0.31 11.14 -12.88
C TRP A 85 1.06 12.31 -12.23
N GLU A 86 0.53 12.90 -11.16
CA GLU A 86 1.21 13.93 -10.38
C GLU A 86 2.55 13.43 -9.83
N ILE A 87 2.55 12.25 -9.19
CA ILE A 87 3.76 11.62 -8.65
C ILE A 87 4.77 11.34 -9.76
N ARG A 88 4.32 10.77 -10.89
CA ARG A 88 5.15 10.48 -12.06
C ARG A 88 5.78 11.75 -12.64
N ARG A 89 5.00 12.81 -12.81
CA ARG A 89 5.48 14.12 -13.31
C ARG A 89 6.53 14.70 -12.37
N ALA A 90 6.32 14.66 -11.06
CA ALA A 90 7.30 15.12 -10.07
C ALA A 90 8.60 14.30 -10.13
N ALA A 91 8.50 12.98 -10.27
CA ALA A 91 9.66 12.10 -10.40
C ALA A 91 10.48 12.37 -11.67
N LEU A 92 9.81 12.57 -12.82
CA LEU A 92 10.48 12.91 -14.09
C LEU A 92 11.18 14.27 -14.01
N ARG A 93 10.53 15.28 -13.42
CA ARG A 93 11.14 16.61 -13.20
C ARG A 93 12.39 16.53 -12.32
N ARG A 94 12.38 15.69 -11.29
CA ARG A 94 13.55 15.47 -10.43
C ARG A 94 14.70 14.82 -11.22
N LYS A 95 14.43 13.76 -11.97
CA LYS A 95 15.44 13.10 -12.84
C LYS A 95 16.07 14.08 -13.85
N ALA A 96 15.26 14.94 -14.46
CA ALA A 96 15.76 15.94 -15.41
C ALA A 96 16.67 17.00 -14.76
N ARG A 97 16.41 17.37 -13.49
CA ARG A 97 17.29 18.29 -12.73
C ARG A 97 18.61 17.62 -12.36
N GLU A 98 18.56 16.38 -11.89
CA GLU A 98 19.75 15.58 -11.55
C GLU A 98 20.65 15.35 -12.77
N ALA A 99 20.08 15.20 -13.97
CA ALA A 99 20.83 15.04 -15.21
C ALA A 99 21.49 16.34 -15.73
N LYS A 100 20.96 17.52 -15.37
CA LYS A 100 21.51 18.84 -15.75
C LYS A 100 22.56 19.36 -14.78
N GLY A 101 22.57 18.86 -13.55
CA GLY A 101 23.54 19.21 -12.51
C GLY A 101 24.76 18.30 -12.45
N LYS A 102 24.88 17.36 -13.38
CA LYS A 102 26.08 16.57 -13.68
C LYS A 102 26.69 17.08 -14.98
#